data_AF-A0A2V6J4S1-F1
#
_entry.id   AF-A0A2V6J4S1-F1
#
_cell.length_a   1.000
_cell.length_b   1.000
_cell.length_c   1.000
_cell.angle_alpha   90.00
_cell.angle_beta   90.00
_cell.angle_gamma   90.00
#
_symmetry.space_group_name_H-M   'P 1'
#
loop_
_entity.id
_entity.type
_entity.pdbx_description
1 polymer ?
#
loop_
_entity_poly.entity_id
_entity_poly.type
_entity_poly.pdbx_seq_one_letter_code
_entity_poly.pdbx_strand_id
1 'polypeptide(L)'
;PLVLIPQIIMGGALIKYEDMNRNLALVYTFTRWFSEHPNKEQNKKMDSKLQVPFICQFIAMRWSYEEMIVAQAKLNPVTRRQDRTQREIDRIVARHDTRPESRRRLNDLKDTLAMLSGLEAKTPDDLDRYLGVIDQVLDGKQPFDRSQFKDANGPVTAETLYLNQKVSDLISNAEMEQSDYRRGGKPNVFFGQYKQYFGMKVDVFVFNTIVLIGSSLALLGLLHWILRRQLEVRRT
;
A
#
# COMPACT_ATOMS: atom_id res chain seq x y z
N PRO A 1 11.86 24.51 8.36
CA PRO A 1 12.08 23.46 7.32
C PRO A 1 11.32 22.12 7.54
N LEU A 2 10.54 21.95 8.62
CA LEU A 2 9.73 20.74 8.88
C LEU A 2 8.49 20.58 7.98
N VAL A 3 8.10 21.66 7.28
CA VAL A 3 6.89 21.77 6.45
C VAL A 3 7.13 21.35 4.99
N LEU A 4 8.40 21.18 4.60
CA LEU A 4 8.78 20.89 3.21
C LEU A 4 8.65 19.41 2.82
N ILE A 5 8.68 18.47 3.77
CA ILE A 5 8.52 17.05 3.47
C ILE A 5 7.09 16.74 2.99
N PRO A 6 6.03 17.18 3.69
CA PRO A 6 4.67 17.00 3.18
C PRO A 6 4.41 17.77 1.89
N GLN A 7 4.98 18.97 1.71
CA GLN A 7 4.75 19.80 0.52
C GLN A 7 5.47 19.27 -0.73
N ILE A 8 6.68 18.72 -0.61
CA ILE A 8 7.39 18.09 -1.73
C ILE A 8 6.73 16.75 -2.10
N ILE A 9 6.19 16.03 -1.10
CA ILE A 9 5.50 14.74 -1.27
C ILE A 9 4.07 14.91 -1.82
N MET A 10 3.30 15.89 -1.34
CA MET A 10 1.93 16.19 -1.82
C MET A 10 1.92 17.04 -3.10
N GLY A 11 3.05 17.68 -3.46
CA GLY A 11 3.19 18.51 -4.66
C GLY A 11 3.44 17.76 -5.97
N GLY A 12 3.28 16.43 -6.01
CA GLY A 12 3.36 15.65 -7.26
C GLY A 12 4.77 15.23 -7.68
N ALA A 13 5.82 15.58 -6.92
CA ALA A 13 7.14 15.01 -7.12
C ALA A 13 7.22 13.65 -6.40
N LEU A 14 6.80 12.57 -7.08
CA LEU A 14 7.02 11.18 -6.66
C LEU A 14 8.52 10.89 -6.60
N ILE A 15 9.30 11.47 -5.69
CA ILE A 15 10.72 11.17 -5.52
C ILE A 15 10.80 9.87 -4.73
N LYS A 16 11.60 8.91 -5.21
CA LYS A 16 11.83 7.64 -4.49
C LYS A 16 12.31 7.98 -3.08
N TYR A 17 11.78 7.32 -2.05
CA TYR A 17 12.20 7.56 -0.66
C TYR A 17 13.72 7.45 -0.49
N GLU A 18 14.37 6.58 -1.28
CA GLU A 18 15.82 6.47 -1.37
C GLU A 18 16.56 7.76 -1.73
N ASP A 19 15.96 8.59 -2.58
CA ASP A 19 16.51 9.88 -3.03
C ASP A 19 16.17 11.00 -2.03
N MET A 20 15.04 10.90 -1.32
CA MET A 20 14.74 11.76 -0.16
C MET A 20 15.66 11.46 1.04
N ASN A 21 16.04 10.21 1.24
CA ASN A 21 16.99 9.78 2.27
C ASN A 21 18.43 10.28 1.97
N ARG A 22 18.69 10.76 0.75
CA ARG A 22 19.95 11.41 0.36
C ARG A 22 19.98 12.92 0.59
N ASN A 23 18.85 13.60 0.78
CA ASN A 23 18.82 15.06 0.92
C ASN A 23 19.02 15.54 2.38
N LEU A 24 20.18 15.18 2.93
CA LEU A 24 21.23 16.01 3.58
C LEU A 24 20.97 17.04 4.70
N ALA A 25 19.80 17.13 5.35
CA ALA A 25 19.71 17.91 6.60
C ALA A 25 19.19 17.10 7.79
N LEU A 26 18.09 16.39 7.61
CA LEU A 26 17.47 15.62 8.69
C LEU A 26 18.20 14.32 8.97
N VAL A 27 18.60 13.58 7.93
CA VAL A 27 19.42 12.38 8.11
C VAL A 27 20.73 12.73 8.78
N TYR A 28 21.42 13.81 8.40
CA TYR A 28 22.63 14.25 9.10
C TYR A 28 22.39 14.58 10.58
N THR A 29 21.30 15.29 10.90
CA THR A 29 20.92 15.63 12.28
C THR A 29 20.53 14.38 13.09
N PHE A 30 19.85 13.41 12.48
CA PHE A 30 19.45 12.16 13.12
C PHE A 30 20.61 11.17 13.24
N THR A 31 21.45 11.04 12.22
CA THR A 31 22.70 10.24 12.27
C THR A 31 23.64 10.79 13.34
N ARG A 32 23.71 12.12 13.51
CA ARG A 32 24.47 12.74 14.60
C ARG A 32 23.88 12.37 15.98
N TRP A 33 22.57 12.51 16.17
CA TRP A 33 21.91 12.13 17.41
C TRP A 33 22.03 10.62 17.73
N PHE A 34 21.96 9.75 16.72
CA PHE A 34 22.18 8.30 16.86
C PHE A 34 23.66 7.93 17.07
N SER A 35 24.61 8.70 16.52
CA SER A 35 26.04 8.52 16.76
C SER A 35 26.45 8.94 18.18
N GLU A 36 25.74 9.91 18.77
CA GLU A 36 25.93 10.36 20.15
C GLU A 36 25.26 9.40 21.18
N HIS A 37 24.33 8.54 20.75
CA HIS A 37 23.69 7.51 21.58
C HIS A 37 23.76 6.11 20.94
N PRO A 38 24.95 5.47 20.93
CA PRO A 38 25.17 4.20 20.25
C PRO A 38 24.58 3.04 21.06
N ASN A 39 23.35 2.63 20.74
CA ASN A 39 22.84 1.33 21.18
C ASN A 39 23.22 0.27 20.14
N LYS A 40 24.16 -0.62 20.51
CA LYS A 40 24.85 -1.59 19.63
C LYS A 40 23.92 -2.53 18.84
N GLU A 41 22.64 -2.61 19.17
CA GLU A 41 21.64 -3.40 18.43
C GLU A 41 21.02 -2.69 17.22
N GLN A 42 21.01 -1.34 17.16
CA GLN A 42 20.36 -0.61 16.07
C GLN A 42 21.19 -0.62 14.78
N ASN A 43 22.51 -0.63 14.88
CA ASN A 43 23.40 -0.68 13.70
C ASN A 43 23.29 -1.99 12.91
N LYS A 44 22.90 -3.11 13.55
CA LYS A 44 22.64 -4.38 12.87
C LYS A 44 21.21 -4.46 12.29
N LYS A 45 20.31 -3.57 12.73
CA LYS A 45 18.91 -3.46 12.32
C LYS A 45 18.68 -2.35 11.28
N MET A 46 19.73 -1.75 10.70
CA MET A 46 19.63 -0.74 9.64
C MET A 46 20.03 -1.29 8.25
N ASP A 47 20.06 -2.61 8.08
CA ASP A 47 20.42 -3.25 6.81
C ASP A 47 19.32 -3.20 5.73
N SER A 48 18.12 -2.67 6.05
CA SER A 48 17.08 -2.39 5.05
C SER A 48 16.98 -0.89 4.78
N LYS A 49 17.26 -0.51 3.54
CA LYS A 49 17.17 0.88 3.05
C LYS A 49 15.74 1.46 3.17
N LEU A 50 14.73 0.60 3.26
CA LEU A 50 13.31 0.93 3.42
C LEU A 50 12.77 0.75 4.86
N GLN A 51 13.62 0.44 5.84
CA GLN A 51 13.18 0.32 7.23
C GLN A 51 12.90 1.70 7.83
N VAL A 52 11.71 1.86 8.43
CA VAL A 52 11.26 3.13 8.98
C VAL A 52 12.05 3.46 10.27
N PRO A 53 12.75 4.60 10.34
CA PRO A 53 13.38 5.05 11.59
C PRO A 53 12.34 5.22 12.70
N PHE A 54 12.70 4.88 13.94
CA PHE A 54 11.77 4.89 15.09
C PHE A 54 11.04 6.24 15.28
N ILE A 55 11.74 7.36 15.09
CA ILE A 55 11.17 8.71 15.27
C ILE A 55 10.11 9.01 14.18
N CYS A 56 10.29 8.48 12.97
CA CYS A 56 9.33 8.63 11.88
C CYS A 56 8.01 7.90 12.16
N GLN A 57 7.95 6.99 13.14
CA GLN A 57 6.72 6.34 13.58
C GLN A 57 5.77 7.30 14.31
N PHE A 58 6.25 8.44 14.81
CA PHE A 58 5.42 9.43 15.51
C PHE A 58 4.86 10.53 14.59
N ILE A 59 5.28 10.58 13.32
CA ILE A 59 4.83 11.59 12.37
C ILE A 59 3.53 11.11 11.72
N ALA A 60 2.38 11.64 12.16
CA ALA A 60 1.06 11.28 11.62
C ALA A 60 0.99 11.38 10.09
N MET A 61 1.55 12.45 9.51
CA MET A 61 1.59 12.66 8.06
C MET A 61 2.29 11.53 7.28
N ARG A 62 3.24 10.82 7.92
CA ARG A 62 3.91 9.68 7.29
C ARG A 62 2.94 8.52 7.08
N TRP A 63 2.11 8.23 8.07
CA TRP A 63 1.13 7.15 8.00
C TRP A 63 0.03 7.48 6.97
N SER A 64 -0.43 8.73 6.93
CA SER A 64 -1.37 9.19 5.89
C SER A 64 -0.78 9.04 4.48
N TYR A 65 0.49 9.42 4.30
CA TYR A 65 1.15 9.29 3.01
C TYR A 65 1.35 7.82 2.60
N GLU A 66 1.82 6.98 3.52
CA GLU A 66 1.96 5.54 3.29
C GLU A 66 0.62 4.92 2.91
N GLU A 67 -0.46 5.26 3.62
CA GLU A 67 -1.80 4.80 3.32
C GLU A 67 -2.28 5.25 1.93
N MET A 68 -2.06 6.52 1.57
CA MET A 68 -2.44 7.07 0.27
C MET A 68 -1.71 6.38 -0.90
N ILE A 69 -0.39 6.18 -0.78
CA ILE A 69 0.41 5.52 -1.84
C ILE A 69 0.01 4.06 -1.98
N VAL A 70 -0.16 3.34 -0.86
CA VAL A 70 -0.63 1.95 -0.91
C VAL A 70 -2.06 1.88 -1.45
N ALA A 71 -2.94 2.81 -1.09
CA ALA A 71 -4.29 2.90 -1.64
C ALA A 71 -4.28 3.08 -3.16
N GLN A 72 -3.44 3.98 -3.69
CA GLN A 72 -3.32 4.18 -5.13
C GLN A 72 -2.86 2.88 -5.84
N ALA A 73 -1.92 2.15 -5.24
CA ALA A 73 -1.41 0.92 -5.81
C ALA A 73 -2.39 -0.26 -5.72
N LYS A 74 -3.12 -0.41 -4.61
CA LYS A 74 -3.90 -1.61 -4.29
C LYS A 74 -5.41 -1.45 -4.47
N LEU A 75 -5.93 -0.23 -4.37
CA LEU A 75 -7.36 0.06 -4.46
C LEU A 75 -7.79 0.61 -5.83
N ASN A 76 -6.87 0.71 -6.79
CA ASN A 76 -7.24 1.04 -8.17
C ASN A 76 -8.16 -0.05 -8.78
N PRO A 77 -8.99 0.29 -9.76
CA PRO A 77 -9.98 -0.63 -10.35
C PRO A 77 -9.39 -1.96 -10.85
N VAL A 78 -8.17 -1.96 -11.37
CA VAL A 78 -7.53 -3.14 -11.97
C VAL A 78 -6.94 -4.02 -10.89
N THR A 79 -6.02 -3.48 -10.07
CA THR A 79 -5.32 -4.24 -9.03
C THR A 79 -6.30 -4.82 -8.00
N ARG A 80 -7.34 -4.07 -7.62
CA ARG A 80 -8.35 -4.59 -6.70
C ARG A 80 -9.05 -5.84 -7.23
N ARG A 81 -9.30 -5.89 -8.54
CA ARG A 81 -9.93 -7.05 -9.20
C ARG A 81 -8.94 -8.20 -9.40
N GLN A 82 -7.70 -7.91 -9.75
CA GLN A 82 -6.63 -8.91 -9.82
C GLN A 82 -6.43 -9.59 -8.46
N ASP A 83 -6.32 -8.80 -7.37
CA ASP A 83 -6.18 -9.31 -6.00
C ASP A 83 -7.40 -10.10 -5.53
N ARG A 84 -8.61 -9.71 -5.94
CA ARG A 84 -9.83 -10.50 -5.68
C ARG A 84 -9.80 -11.84 -6.42
N THR A 85 -9.47 -11.81 -7.71
CA THR A 85 -9.39 -12.99 -8.58
C THR A 85 -8.37 -13.99 -8.04
N GLN A 86 -7.16 -13.51 -7.72
CA GLN A 86 -6.08 -14.34 -7.17
C GLN A 86 -6.47 -14.96 -5.82
N ARG A 87 -7.12 -14.21 -4.93
CA ARG A 87 -7.60 -14.77 -3.65
C ARG A 87 -8.64 -15.88 -3.84
N GLU A 88 -9.53 -15.76 -4.83
CA GLU A 88 -10.48 -16.83 -5.15
C GLU A 88 -9.76 -18.07 -5.72
N ILE A 89 -8.79 -17.87 -6.62
CA ILE A 89 -7.93 -18.94 -7.15
C ILE A 89 -7.23 -19.67 -6.01
N ASP A 90 -6.53 -18.94 -5.14
CA ASP A 90 -5.77 -19.50 -4.02
C ASP A 90 -6.69 -20.28 -3.07
N ARG A 91 -7.91 -19.79 -2.84
CA ARG A 91 -8.91 -20.47 -1.99
C ARG A 91 -9.37 -21.80 -2.58
N ILE A 92 -9.56 -21.86 -3.89
CA ILE A 92 -9.96 -23.10 -4.59
C ILE A 92 -8.78 -24.09 -4.59
N VAL A 93 -7.58 -23.60 -4.90
CA VAL A 93 -6.35 -24.41 -4.93
C VAL A 93 -6.03 -24.98 -3.54
N ALA A 94 -6.12 -24.17 -2.48
CA ALA A 94 -5.85 -24.60 -1.11
C ALA A 94 -6.84 -25.67 -0.60
N ARG A 95 -8.05 -25.70 -1.13
CA ARG A 95 -9.05 -26.73 -0.80
C ARG A 95 -8.82 -28.06 -1.54
N HIS A 96 -7.92 -28.09 -2.52
CA HIS A 96 -7.69 -29.24 -3.40
C HIS A 96 -8.99 -29.83 -3.98
N ASP A 97 -9.97 -28.97 -4.28
CA ASP A 97 -11.29 -29.39 -4.71
C ASP A 97 -11.25 -29.94 -6.14
N THR A 98 -11.53 -31.23 -6.30
CA THR A 98 -11.48 -31.93 -7.58
C THR A 98 -12.81 -31.94 -8.33
N ARG A 99 -13.87 -31.32 -7.78
CA ARG A 99 -15.19 -31.30 -8.41
C ARG A 99 -15.13 -30.64 -9.80
N PRO A 100 -15.90 -31.14 -10.79
CA PRO A 100 -15.92 -30.56 -12.14
C PRO A 100 -16.29 -29.08 -12.15
N GLU A 101 -17.21 -28.66 -11.28
CA GLU A 101 -17.61 -27.25 -11.14
C GLU A 101 -16.48 -26.37 -10.61
N SER A 102 -15.77 -26.82 -9.58
CA SER A 102 -14.63 -26.10 -9.01
C SER A 102 -13.48 -25.96 -10.01
N ARG A 103 -13.25 -26.98 -10.84
CA ARG A 103 -12.28 -26.92 -11.95
C ARG A 103 -12.69 -25.92 -13.04
N ARG A 104 -13.97 -25.90 -13.43
CA ARG A 104 -14.50 -24.92 -14.39
C ARG A 104 -14.34 -23.50 -13.84
N ARG A 105 -14.76 -23.27 -12.59
CA ARG A 105 -14.61 -21.97 -11.92
C ARG A 105 -13.15 -21.53 -11.83
N LEU A 106 -12.24 -22.46 -11.53
CA LEU A 106 -10.80 -22.16 -11.49
C LEU A 106 -10.28 -21.72 -12.86
N ASN A 107 -10.71 -22.39 -13.94
CA ASN A 107 -10.31 -22.00 -15.29
C ASN A 107 -10.89 -20.63 -15.66
N ASP A 108 -12.16 -20.38 -15.38
CA ASP A 108 -12.80 -19.08 -15.61
C ASP A 108 -12.04 -17.95 -14.89
N LEU A 109 -11.63 -18.18 -13.64
CA LEU A 109 -10.87 -17.19 -12.86
C LEU A 109 -9.46 -16.98 -13.42
N LYS A 110 -8.78 -18.03 -13.90
CA LYS A 110 -7.47 -17.90 -14.56
C LYS A 110 -7.56 -17.12 -15.86
N ASP A 111 -8.57 -17.40 -16.67
CA ASP A 111 -8.80 -16.69 -17.92
C ASP A 111 -9.20 -15.23 -17.66
N THR A 112 -10.01 -14.98 -16.63
CA THR A 112 -10.35 -13.64 -16.15
C THR A 112 -9.11 -12.87 -15.71
N LEU A 113 -8.20 -13.52 -14.96
CA LEU A 113 -6.95 -12.90 -14.53
C LEU A 113 -6.06 -12.55 -15.73
N ALA A 114 -5.91 -13.46 -16.68
CA ALA A 114 -5.15 -13.22 -17.90
C ALA A 114 -5.75 -12.05 -18.71
N MET A 115 -7.08 -11.98 -18.81
CA MET A 115 -7.78 -10.89 -19.46
C MET A 115 -7.58 -9.56 -18.73
N LEU A 116 -7.66 -9.54 -17.40
CA LEU A 116 -7.43 -8.35 -16.57
C LEU A 116 -6.01 -7.79 -16.73
N SER A 117 -5.01 -8.66 -16.79
CA SER A 117 -3.60 -8.27 -16.94
C SER A 117 -3.25 -7.69 -18.31
N GLY A 118 -3.99 -8.05 -19.36
CA GLY A 118 -3.79 -7.53 -20.72
C GLY A 118 -4.97 -6.71 -21.22
N LEU A 119 -5.73 -6.08 -20.32
CA LEU A 119 -6.96 -5.41 -20.70
C LEU A 119 -6.67 -4.10 -21.43
N GLU A 120 -7.13 -4.03 -22.68
CA GLU A 120 -7.00 -2.88 -23.55
C GLU A 120 -8.36 -2.50 -24.14
N ALA A 121 -8.50 -1.24 -24.53
CA ALA A 121 -9.72 -0.71 -25.10
C ALA A 121 -9.43 0.44 -26.08
N LYS A 122 -10.42 0.73 -26.92
CA LYS A 122 -10.38 1.89 -27.82
C LYS A 122 -10.61 3.19 -27.06
N THR A 123 -11.44 3.14 -26.02
CA THR A 123 -11.80 4.28 -25.18
C THR A 123 -11.77 3.92 -23.68
N PRO A 124 -11.60 4.90 -22.78
CA PRO A 124 -11.74 4.68 -21.34
C PRO A 124 -13.11 4.11 -20.94
N ASP A 125 -14.19 4.55 -21.60
CA ASP A 125 -15.55 4.08 -21.30
C ASP A 125 -15.75 2.60 -21.65
N ASP A 126 -15.16 2.15 -22.77
CA ASP A 126 -15.14 0.73 -23.13
C ASP A 126 -14.40 -0.11 -22.08
N LEU A 127 -13.32 0.43 -21.52
CA LEU A 127 -12.54 -0.20 -20.47
C LEU A 127 -13.37 -0.38 -19.20
N ASP A 128 -14.09 0.66 -18.76
CA ASP A 128 -14.99 0.58 -17.62
C ASP A 128 -16.13 -0.43 -17.85
N ARG A 129 -16.65 -0.51 -19.08
CA ARG A 129 -17.64 -1.53 -19.47
C ARG A 129 -17.07 -2.94 -19.32
N TYR A 130 -15.85 -3.18 -19.79
CA TYR A 130 -15.18 -4.48 -19.66
C TYR A 130 -14.90 -4.84 -18.19
N LEU A 131 -14.51 -3.87 -17.36
CA LEU A 131 -14.35 -4.08 -15.91
C LEU A 131 -15.69 -4.47 -15.26
N GLY A 132 -16.81 -3.89 -15.69
CA GLY A 132 -18.14 -4.27 -15.24
C GLY A 132 -18.55 -5.70 -15.63
N VAL A 133 -18.15 -6.16 -16.83
CA VAL A 133 -18.33 -7.56 -17.25
C VAL A 133 -17.52 -8.51 -16.36
N ILE A 134 -16.27 -8.14 -16.07
CA ILE A 134 -15.39 -8.92 -15.20
C ILE A 134 -15.98 -9.02 -13.78
N ASP A 135 -16.59 -7.95 -13.26
CA ASP A 135 -17.26 -8.00 -11.96
C ASP A 135 -18.39 -9.02 -11.92
N GLN A 136 -19.15 -9.17 -12.99
CA GLN A 136 -20.20 -10.18 -13.07
C GLN A 136 -19.63 -11.61 -13.06
N VAL A 137 -18.47 -11.82 -13.70
CA VAL A 137 -17.74 -13.09 -13.63
C VAL A 137 -17.23 -13.34 -12.22
N LEU A 138 -16.62 -12.35 -11.57
CA LEU A 138 -16.11 -12.48 -10.20
C LEU A 138 -17.23 -12.70 -9.17
N ASP A 139 -18.41 -12.12 -9.39
CA ASP A 139 -19.59 -12.37 -8.57
C ASP A 139 -20.24 -13.74 -8.82
N GLY A 140 -19.76 -14.50 -9.80
CA GLY A 140 -20.31 -15.82 -10.17
C GLY A 140 -21.66 -15.75 -10.88
N LYS A 141 -22.05 -14.57 -11.39
CA LYS A 141 -23.31 -14.35 -12.12
C LYS A 141 -23.25 -14.92 -13.53
N GLN A 142 -22.06 -14.97 -14.12
CA GLN A 142 -21.83 -15.51 -15.46
C GLN A 142 -20.46 -16.21 -15.57
N PRO A 143 -20.31 -17.22 -16.43
CA PRO A 143 -19.01 -17.80 -16.75
C PRO A 143 -18.16 -16.80 -17.55
N PHE A 144 -16.85 -17.03 -17.57
CA PHE A 144 -15.96 -16.23 -18.40
C PHE A 144 -16.19 -16.53 -19.88
N ASP A 145 -16.41 -15.48 -20.68
CA ASP A 145 -16.52 -15.58 -22.13
C ASP A 145 -15.62 -14.56 -22.82
N ARG A 146 -14.58 -15.06 -23.48
CA ARG A 146 -13.62 -14.25 -24.25
C ARG A 146 -14.29 -13.50 -25.40
N SER A 147 -15.43 -13.96 -25.90
CA SER A 147 -16.15 -13.33 -26.99
C SER A 147 -16.66 -11.92 -26.63
N GLN A 148 -16.91 -11.67 -25.34
CA GLN A 148 -17.34 -10.36 -24.82
C GLN A 148 -16.23 -9.30 -24.88
N PHE A 149 -14.97 -9.73 -25.08
CA PHE A 149 -13.79 -8.89 -25.15
C PHE A 149 -13.17 -8.85 -26.56
N LYS A 150 -13.91 -9.23 -27.61
CA LYS A 150 -13.40 -9.21 -28.99
C LYS A 150 -12.91 -7.83 -29.44
N ASP A 151 -13.55 -6.78 -28.94
CA ASP A 151 -13.20 -5.38 -29.22
C ASP A 151 -12.25 -4.79 -28.17
N ALA A 152 -11.70 -5.60 -27.26
CA ALA A 152 -10.70 -5.20 -26.28
C ALA A 152 -9.30 -5.11 -26.93
N ASN A 153 -9.20 -4.25 -27.94
CA ASN A 153 -7.97 -3.93 -28.65
C ASN A 153 -7.98 -2.44 -28.95
N GLY A 154 -6.96 -1.72 -28.52
CA GLY A 154 -6.85 -0.29 -28.74
C GLY A 154 -5.67 0.33 -28.00
N PRO A 155 -5.44 1.64 -28.20
CA PRO A 155 -4.29 2.33 -27.63
C PRO A 155 -4.41 2.58 -26.12
N VAL A 156 -5.59 2.42 -25.53
CA VAL A 156 -5.83 2.68 -24.11
C VAL A 156 -5.70 1.37 -23.34
N THR A 157 -4.68 1.27 -22.50
CA THR A 157 -4.47 0.09 -21.66
C THR A 157 -4.90 0.36 -20.23
N ALA A 158 -5.42 -0.66 -19.53
CA ALA A 158 -5.80 -0.51 -18.13
C ALA A 158 -4.61 -0.14 -17.24
N GLU A 159 -3.42 -0.59 -17.62
CA GLU A 159 -2.17 -0.23 -16.95
C GLU A 159 -1.87 1.26 -17.08
N THR A 160 -1.93 1.83 -18.29
CA THR A 160 -1.65 3.26 -18.50
C THR A 160 -2.66 4.17 -17.82
N LEU A 161 -3.93 3.74 -17.72
CA LEU A 161 -5.00 4.55 -17.14
C LEU A 161 -5.04 4.50 -15.62
N TYR A 162 -4.82 3.34 -15.01
CA TYR A 162 -5.01 3.12 -13.57
C TYR A 162 -3.74 2.83 -12.79
N LEU A 163 -2.65 2.45 -13.44
CA LEU A 163 -1.39 2.13 -12.77
C LEU A 163 -0.39 3.26 -12.94
N ASN A 164 0.11 3.75 -11.82
CA ASN A 164 1.30 4.58 -11.81
C ASN A 164 2.52 3.67 -11.66
N GLN A 165 3.29 3.51 -12.73
CA GLN A 165 4.47 2.63 -12.75
C GLN A 165 5.41 2.89 -11.57
N LYS A 166 5.63 4.16 -11.22
CA LYS A 166 6.55 4.54 -10.14
C LYS A 166 6.05 4.12 -8.77
N VAL A 167 4.74 4.20 -8.55
CA VAL A 167 4.08 3.71 -7.33
C VAL A 167 4.11 2.19 -7.28
N SER A 168 3.84 1.52 -8.41
CA SER A 168 3.91 0.07 -8.53
C SER A 168 5.31 -0.46 -8.19
N ASP A 169 6.36 0.18 -8.73
CA ASP A 169 7.75 -0.17 -8.43
C ASP A 169 8.09 -0.01 -6.94
N LEU A 170 7.59 1.06 -6.28
CA LEU A 170 7.81 1.28 -4.84
C LEU A 170 7.19 0.17 -3.99
N ILE A 171 5.97 -0.25 -4.34
CA ILE A 171 5.22 -1.28 -3.62
C ILE A 171 5.85 -2.65 -3.87
N SER A 172 6.19 -2.98 -5.12
CA SER A 172 6.84 -4.23 -5.49
C SER A 172 8.18 -4.40 -4.78
N ASN A 173 9.00 -3.34 -4.72
CA ASN A 173 10.25 -3.36 -3.94
C ASN A 173 10.00 -3.60 -2.45
N ALA A 174 8.98 -2.97 -1.87
CA ALA A 174 8.63 -3.17 -0.47
C ALA A 174 8.14 -4.62 -0.19
N GLU A 175 7.33 -5.18 -1.07
CA GLU A 175 6.86 -6.57 -0.98
C GLU A 175 8.00 -7.57 -1.14
N MET A 176 8.95 -7.31 -2.05
CA MET A 176 10.14 -8.11 -2.23
C MET A 176 11.02 -8.10 -0.95
N GLU A 177 11.24 -6.93 -0.34
CA GLU A 177 11.97 -6.86 0.92
C GLU A 177 11.26 -7.56 2.10
N GLN A 178 9.92 -7.55 2.13
CA GLN A 178 9.14 -8.26 3.16
C GLN A 178 9.08 -9.77 2.95
N SER A 179 9.14 -10.23 1.70
CA SER A 179 9.04 -11.64 1.32
C SER A 179 10.41 -12.33 1.22
N ASP A 180 11.52 -11.58 1.31
CA ASP A 180 12.87 -12.13 1.33
C ASP A 180 13.08 -13.09 2.51
N TYR A 181 13.03 -14.37 2.18
CA TYR A 181 13.19 -15.52 3.07
C TYR A 181 14.62 -15.69 3.59
N ARG A 182 15.61 -15.00 2.99
CA ARG A 182 17.01 -15.02 3.46
C ARG A 182 17.19 -14.24 4.75
N ARG A 183 16.25 -13.35 5.09
CA ARG A 183 16.22 -12.60 6.33
C ARG A 183 15.37 -13.38 7.33
N GLY A 184 15.98 -13.80 8.44
CA GLY A 184 15.31 -14.59 9.49
C GLY A 184 14.13 -13.89 10.18
N GLY A 185 13.81 -12.64 9.83
CA GLY A 185 12.62 -11.92 10.25
C GLY A 185 12.06 -11.09 9.10
N LYS A 186 10.73 -10.90 9.08
CA LYS A 186 10.03 -10.04 8.11
C LYS A 186 10.02 -8.61 8.66
N PRO A 187 10.86 -7.68 8.14
CA PRO A 187 10.91 -6.34 8.67
C PRO A 187 9.63 -5.55 8.35
N ASN A 188 9.33 -4.55 9.17
CA ASN A 188 8.33 -3.55 8.84
C ASN A 188 8.93 -2.58 7.82
N VAL A 189 8.62 -2.83 6.56
CA VAL A 189 9.07 -2.04 5.42
C VAL A 189 8.03 -0.96 5.10
N PHE A 190 8.50 0.22 4.70
CA PHE A 190 7.64 1.28 4.19
C PHE A 190 6.89 0.81 2.94
N PHE A 191 5.60 1.13 2.83
CA PHE A 191 4.69 0.67 1.76
C PHE A 191 4.37 -0.84 1.75
N GLY A 192 4.92 -1.63 2.68
CA GLY A 192 4.52 -3.03 2.83
C GLY A 192 3.06 -3.15 3.25
N GLN A 193 2.31 -4.05 2.57
CA GLN A 193 0.87 -4.26 2.77
C GLN A 193 0.52 -4.75 4.18
N TYR A 194 1.43 -5.48 4.80
CA TYR A 194 1.25 -5.99 6.16
C TYR A 194 2.34 -5.43 7.08
N LYS A 195 1.92 -4.98 8.26
CA LYS A 195 2.82 -4.64 9.36
C LYS A 195 2.82 -5.76 10.39
N GLN A 196 4.01 -6.19 10.79
CA GLN A 196 4.21 -7.19 11.82
C GLN A 196 4.55 -6.50 13.15
N TYR A 197 3.61 -6.51 14.09
CA TYR A 197 3.81 -6.00 15.44
C TYR A 197 3.36 -7.07 16.44
N PHE A 198 4.19 -7.35 17.46
CA PHE A 198 3.92 -8.36 18.50
C PHE A 198 3.55 -9.75 17.94
N GLY A 199 4.16 -10.16 16.82
CA GLY A 199 3.88 -11.43 16.16
C GLY A 199 2.58 -11.48 15.35
N MET A 200 1.76 -10.42 15.39
CA MET A 200 0.54 -10.31 14.59
C MET A 200 0.80 -9.56 13.28
N LYS A 201 0.18 -10.03 12.20
CA LYS A 201 0.14 -9.31 10.92
C LYS A 201 -1.11 -8.44 10.88
N VAL A 202 -0.90 -7.13 10.76
CA VAL A 202 -1.97 -6.15 10.65
C VAL A 202 -1.92 -5.53 9.26
N ASP A 203 -3.07 -5.43 8.60
CA ASP A 203 -3.19 -4.73 7.33
C ASP A 203 -2.81 -3.24 7.49
N VAL A 204 -2.08 -2.71 6.52
CA VAL A 204 -1.56 -1.33 6.57
C VAL A 204 -2.66 -0.29 6.63
N PHE A 205 -3.82 -0.50 5.99
CA PHE A 205 -4.95 0.44 6.06
C PHE A 205 -5.50 0.51 7.49
N VAL A 206 -5.74 -0.64 8.11
CA VAL A 206 -6.23 -0.72 9.49
C VAL A 206 -5.22 -0.10 10.45
N PHE A 207 -3.95 -0.46 10.31
CA PHE A 207 -2.88 0.04 11.17
C PHE A 207 -2.76 1.57 11.07
N ASN A 208 -2.68 2.10 9.85
CA ASN A 208 -2.51 3.53 9.62
C ASN A 208 -3.74 4.31 10.11
N THR A 209 -4.94 3.83 9.83
CA THR A 209 -6.19 4.43 10.34
C THR A 209 -6.20 4.53 11.86
N ILE A 210 -5.83 3.45 12.58
CA ILE A 210 -5.76 3.45 14.05
C ILE A 210 -4.76 4.50 14.54
N VAL A 211 -3.57 4.57 13.93
CA VAL A 211 -2.55 5.55 14.32
C VAL A 211 -3.02 6.99 14.06
N LEU A 212 -3.71 7.24 12.94
CA LEU A 212 -4.23 8.57 12.62
C LEU A 212 -5.34 9.01 13.58
N ILE A 213 -6.28 8.11 13.90
CA ILE A 213 -7.33 8.38 14.88
C ILE A 213 -6.71 8.61 16.26
N GLY A 214 -5.81 7.72 16.69
CA GLY A 214 -5.14 7.80 17.99
C GLY A 214 -4.32 9.08 18.16
N SER A 215 -3.54 9.45 17.14
CA SER A 215 -2.76 10.69 17.16
C SER A 215 -3.65 11.94 17.15
N SER A 216 -4.75 11.95 16.40
CA SER A 216 -5.70 13.06 16.38
C SER A 216 -6.38 13.26 17.73
N LEU A 217 -6.84 12.15 18.36
CA LEU A 217 -7.43 12.19 19.70
C LEU A 217 -6.41 12.64 20.76
N ALA A 218 -5.16 12.20 20.67
CA ALA A 218 -4.10 12.62 21.58
C ALA A 218 -3.82 14.11 21.47
N LEU A 219 -3.74 14.66 20.26
CA LEU A 219 -3.54 16.09 20.02
C LEU A 219 -4.74 16.92 20.51
N LEU A 220 -5.98 16.45 20.29
CA LEU A 220 -7.18 17.10 20.83
C LEU A 220 -7.21 17.07 22.35
N GLY A 221 -6.85 15.96 22.98
CA GLY A 221 -6.75 15.84 24.43
C GLY A 221 -5.67 16.75 25.02
N LEU A 222 -4.51 16.84 24.37
CA LEU A 222 -3.43 17.74 24.76
C LEU A 222 -3.83 19.21 24.60
N LEU A 223 -4.48 19.57 23.49
CA LEU A 223 -5.03 20.91 23.28
C LEU A 223 -6.06 21.26 24.36
N HIS A 224 -6.99 20.36 24.66
CA HIS A 224 -7.98 20.54 25.72
C HIS A 224 -7.31 20.75 27.08
N TRP A 225 -6.28 19.97 27.40
CA TRP A 225 -5.53 20.10 28.65
C TRP A 225 -4.78 21.43 28.75
N ILE A 226 -4.11 21.88 27.67
CA ILE A 226 -3.42 23.17 27.62
C ILE A 226 -4.42 24.31 27.81
N LEU A 227 -5.54 24.29 27.08
CA LEU A 227 -6.57 25.31 27.18
C LEU A 227 -7.15 25.38 28.59
N ARG A 228 -7.41 24.22 29.23
CA ARG A 228 -7.91 24.17 30.60
C ARG A 228 -6.92 24.79 31.60
N ARG A 229 -5.64 24.44 31.50
CA ARG A 229 -4.58 25.04 32.35
C ARG A 229 -4.46 26.54 32.15
N GLN A 230 -4.49 27.03 30.91
CA GLN A 230 -4.39 28.47 30.62
C GLN A 230 -5.61 29.25 31.10
N LEU A 231 -6.80 28.66 31.06
CA LEU A 231 -8.03 29.27 31.58
C LEU A 231 -8.06 29.30 33.12
N GLU A 232 -7.49 28.29 33.79
CA GLU A 232 -7.35 28.26 35.26
C GLU A 232 -6.38 29.36 35.75
N VAL A 233 -5.24 29.55 35.07
CA VAL A 233 -4.24 30.60 35.42
C VAL A 233 -4.79 32.02 35.24
N ARG A 234 -5.74 32.24 34.32
CA ARG A 234 -6.31 33.57 34.06
C ARG A 234 -7.45 33.97 35.01
N ARG A 235 -7.92 33.04 35.85
CA ARG A 235 -8.99 33.26 36.85
C ARG A 235 -8.47 33.55 38.27
N THR A 236 -7.17 33.38 38.48
CA THR A 236 -6.43 33.85 39.67
C THR A 236 -5.75 35.17 39.37
#